data_AF-A0A3G1RJJ7-F1
#
_entry.id   AF-A0A3G1RJJ7-F1
#
_cell.length_a   1.000
_cell.length_b   1.000
_cell.length_c   1.000
_cell.angle_alpha   90.00
_cell.angle_beta   90.00
_cell.angle_gamma   90.00
#
_symmetry.space_group_name_H-M   'P 1'
#
loop_
_entity.id
_entity.type
_entity.pdbx_description
1 polymer ?
#
loop_
_entity_poly.entity_id
_entity_poly.type
_entity_poly.pdbx_seq_one_letter_code
_entity_poly.pdbx_strand_id
1 'polypeptide(L)'
;FRLLRQQGFQVPCDVFSEFIDAEWNLTESIAYDIQGILSLYEASNYGVLGEEILDKALDSCSSRLESLITDTNDDHLSRQVKEALKIPISKTLTRLGARKFISMYKEDHSHNEKLLKFAMLDFNMVQRLHQNELSHLTRWWKELDFANKLHFARDRVVEC
;
A
#
# COMPACT_ATOMS: atom_id res chain seq x y z
N PHE A 1 10.04 -8.77 -8.83
CA PHE A 1 8.90 -8.43 -9.70
C PHE A 1 8.31 -7.04 -9.40
N ARG A 2 7.57 -6.86 -8.29
CA ARG A 2 6.86 -5.60 -7.96
C ARG A 2 7.68 -4.33 -8.12
N LEU A 3 8.85 -4.26 -7.48
CA LEU A 3 9.72 -3.08 -7.51
C LEU A 3 10.16 -2.72 -8.94
N LEU A 4 10.45 -3.72 -9.78
CA LEU A 4 10.84 -3.50 -11.17
C LEU A 4 9.67 -2.91 -11.98
N ARG A 5 8.47 -3.49 -11.87
CA ARG A 5 7.29 -2.97 -12.57
C ARG A 5 6.87 -1.58 -12.09
N GLN A 6 7.00 -1.31 -10.79
CA GLN A 6 6.76 0.02 -10.23
C GLN A 6 7.67 1.09 -10.83
N GLN A 7 8.87 0.71 -11.30
CA GLN A 7 9.82 1.59 -12.00
C GLN A 7 9.67 1.56 -13.53
N GLY A 8 8.65 0.89 -14.07
CA GLY A 8 8.36 0.83 -15.51
C GLY A 8 9.11 -0.25 -16.28
N PHE A 9 9.83 -1.16 -15.61
CA PHE A 9 10.45 -2.30 -16.28
C PHE A 9 9.42 -3.36 -16.65
N GLN A 10 9.49 -3.85 -17.88
CA GLN A 10 8.72 -5.00 -18.33
C GLN A 10 9.34 -6.29 -17.80
N VAL A 11 8.69 -6.87 -16.79
CA VAL A 11 9.07 -8.16 -16.19
C VAL A 11 8.00 -9.17 -16.55
N PRO A 12 8.33 -10.30 -17.22
CA PRO A 12 7.35 -11.35 -17.55
C PRO A 12 6.65 -11.89 -16.31
N CYS A 13 5.33 -12.12 -16.38
CA CYS A 13 4.55 -12.73 -15.30
C CYS A 13 4.79 -14.25 -15.17
N ASP A 14 5.35 -14.89 -16.19
CA ASP A 14 5.64 -16.33 -16.22
C ASP A 14 6.59 -16.78 -15.10
N VAL A 15 7.32 -15.85 -14.48
CA VAL A 15 8.12 -16.12 -13.27
C VAL A 15 7.28 -16.65 -12.11
N PHE A 16 5.94 -16.51 -12.16
CA PHE A 16 5.04 -17.01 -11.14
C PHE A 16 4.47 -18.40 -11.41
N SER A 17 4.78 -19.02 -12.55
CA SER A 17 4.29 -20.37 -12.89
C SER A 17 4.79 -21.47 -11.93
N GLU A 18 5.83 -21.19 -11.14
CA GLU A 18 6.34 -22.12 -10.12
C GLU A 18 5.53 -22.07 -8.81
N PHE A 19 4.74 -21.00 -8.61
CA PHE A 19 3.97 -20.76 -7.38
C PHE A 19 2.46 -20.95 -7.56
N ILE A 20 2.01 -21.10 -8.81
CA ILE A 20 0.62 -21.28 -9.19
C ILE A 20 0.52 -22.54 -10.04
N ASP A 21 -0.33 -23.49 -9.64
CA ASP A 21 -0.56 -24.74 -10.37
C ASP A 21 -1.49 -24.55 -11.59
N ALA A 22 -1.70 -25.64 -12.35
CA ALA A 22 -2.53 -25.62 -13.56
C ALA A 22 -4.01 -25.32 -13.25
N GLU A 23 -4.44 -25.59 -12.02
CA GLU A 23 -5.76 -25.30 -11.48
C GLU A 23 -5.85 -23.90 -10.83
N TRP A 24 -4.80 -23.08 -10.97
CA TRP A 24 -4.67 -21.71 -10.45
C TRP A 24 -4.57 -21.57 -8.93
N ASN A 25 -4.27 -22.66 -8.22
CA ASN A 25 -4.07 -22.65 -6.78
C ASN A 25 -2.61 -22.38 -6.44
N LEU A 26 -2.39 -21.91 -5.21
CA LEU A 26 -1.05 -21.80 -4.65
C LEU A 26 -0.44 -23.19 -4.49
N THR A 27 0.77 -23.37 -5.00
CA THR A 27 1.51 -24.62 -4.84
C THR A 27 1.86 -24.87 -3.37
N GLU A 28 2.05 -26.14 -3.00
CA GLU A 28 2.40 -26.51 -1.61
C GLU A 28 3.67 -25.81 -1.10
N SER A 29 4.59 -25.44 -2.00
CA SER A 29 5.84 -24.76 -1.66
C SER A 29 5.63 -23.36 -1.08
N ILE A 30 4.57 -22.65 -1.48
CA ILE A 30 4.25 -21.30 -1.01
C ILE A 30 3.03 -21.25 -0.09
N ALA A 31 2.18 -22.28 -0.09
CA ALA A 31 0.89 -22.30 0.62
C ALA A 31 0.96 -22.03 2.13
N TYR A 32 2.13 -22.18 2.76
CA TYR A 32 2.37 -21.93 4.18
C TYR A 32 3.28 -20.73 4.47
N ASP A 33 3.90 -20.13 3.43
CA ASP A 33 4.74 -18.94 3.58
C ASP A 33 3.86 -17.68 3.48
N ILE A 34 3.35 -17.20 4.61
CA ILE A 34 2.51 -15.99 4.67
C ILE A 34 3.22 -14.79 4.04
N GLN A 35 4.52 -14.64 4.25
CA GLN A 35 5.29 -13.52 3.71
C GLN A 35 5.45 -13.63 2.18
N GLY A 36 5.68 -14.85 1.69
CA GLY A 36 5.70 -15.17 0.27
C GLY A 36 4.36 -14.90 -0.41
N ILE A 37 3.25 -15.37 0.19
CA ILE A 37 1.89 -15.14 -0.31
C ILE A 37 1.56 -13.65 -0.31
N LEU A 38 1.89 -12.91 0.75
CA LEU A 38 1.70 -11.46 0.80
C LEU A 38 2.53 -10.75 -0.29
N SER A 39 3.76 -11.20 -0.53
CA SER A 39 4.62 -10.64 -1.56
C SER A 39 4.10 -10.91 -2.97
N LEU A 40 3.53 -12.10 -3.20
CA LEU A 40 2.85 -12.47 -4.45
C LEU A 40 1.57 -11.65 -4.64
N TYR A 41 0.73 -11.53 -3.62
CA TYR A 41 -0.47 -10.69 -3.62
C TYR A 41 -0.15 -9.23 -4.01
N GLU A 42 0.87 -8.63 -3.37
CA GLU A 42 1.30 -7.26 -3.68
C GLU A 42 1.92 -7.14 -5.09
N ALA A 43 2.55 -8.19 -5.59
CA ALA A 43 3.10 -8.23 -6.94
C ALA A 43 2.00 -8.37 -8.01
N SER A 44 1.00 -9.21 -7.79
CA SER A 44 -0.15 -9.43 -8.68
C SER A 44 -0.99 -8.17 -8.88
N ASN A 45 -1.02 -7.29 -7.88
CA ASN A 45 -1.62 -5.96 -7.97
C ASN A 45 -0.93 -4.99 -8.97
N TYR A 46 0.15 -5.42 -9.64
CA TYR A 46 0.82 -4.73 -10.76
C TYR A 46 0.64 -5.46 -12.11
N GLY A 47 -0.36 -6.35 -12.20
CA GLY A 47 -0.75 -6.98 -13.46
C GLY A 47 -1.34 -6.02 -14.47
N VAL A 48 -1.18 -6.34 -15.75
CA VAL A 48 -1.81 -5.62 -16.87
C VAL A 48 -2.76 -6.55 -17.62
N LEU A 49 -3.59 -5.96 -18.49
CA LEU A 49 -4.56 -6.74 -19.27
C LEU A 49 -3.86 -7.83 -20.10
N GLY A 50 -4.36 -9.06 -19.99
CA GLY A 50 -3.81 -10.23 -20.68
C GLY A 50 -2.92 -11.13 -19.80
N GLU A 51 -2.65 -10.75 -18.56
CA GLU A 51 -1.82 -11.52 -17.62
C GLU A 51 -2.68 -12.32 -16.63
N GLU A 52 -3.41 -13.31 -17.15
CA GLU A 52 -4.37 -14.10 -16.37
C GLU A 52 -3.75 -14.72 -15.10
N ILE A 53 -2.48 -15.15 -15.14
CA ILE A 53 -1.79 -15.71 -13.97
C ILE A 53 -1.77 -14.75 -12.78
N LEU A 54 -1.68 -13.43 -13.01
CA LEU A 54 -1.65 -12.44 -11.93
C LEU A 54 -3.04 -12.21 -11.35
N ASP A 55 -4.07 -12.17 -12.20
CA ASP A 55 -5.46 -12.06 -11.75
C ASP A 55 -5.83 -13.26 -10.87
N LYS A 56 -5.50 -14.48 -11.33
CA LYS A 56 -5.73 -15.71 -10.58
C LYS A 56 -4.90 -15.79 -9.30
N ALA A 57 -3.63 -15.39 -9.35
CA ALA A 57 -2.80 -15.33 -8.17
C ALA A 57 -3.35 -14.34 -7.14
N LEU A 58 -3.94 -13.22 -7.57
CA LEU A 58 -4.57 -12.25 -6.68
C LEU A 58 -5.74 -12.90 -5.92
N ASP A 59 -6.63 -13.62 -6.61
CA ASP A 59 -7.75 -14.33 -5.98
C ASP A 59 -7.27 -15.38 -4.99
N SER A 60 -6.39 -16.30 -5.43
CA SER A 60 -5.87 -17.40 -4.61
C SER A 60 -5.08 -16.91 -3.38
N CYS A 61 -4.25 -15.87 -3.55
CA CYS A 61 -3.55 -15.26 -2.41
C CYS A 61 -4.52 -14.58 -1.46
N SER A 62 -5.53 -13.85 -1.96
CA SER A 62 -6.51 -13.16 -1.11
C SER A 62 -7.24 -14.14 -0.20
N SER A 63 -7.82 -15.20 -0.78
CA SER A 63 -8.52 -16.24 -0.01
C SER A 63 -7.61 -16.92 1.01
N ARG A 64 -6.35 -17.19 0.64
CA ARG A 64 -5.40 -17.82 1.56
C ARG A 64 -5.01 -16.90 2.72
N LEU A 65 -4.68 -15.64 2.43
CA LEU A 65 -4.35 -14.64 3.44
C LEU A 65 -5.51 -14.40 4.42
N GLU A 66 -6.74 -14.31 3.91
CA GLU A 66 -7.95 -14.20 4.75
C GLU A 66 -8.09 -15.40 5.69
N SER A 67 -7.92 -16.62 5.18
CA SER A 67 -8.01 -17.84 6.00
C SER A 67 -6.99 -17.86 7.14
N LEU A 68 -5.76 -17.42 6.88
CA LEU A 68 -4.64 -17.48 7.83
C LEU A 68 -4.72 -16.41 8.93
N ILE A 69 -5.32 -15.25 8.64
CA ILE A 69 -5.49 -14.16 9.62
C ILE A 69 -6.50 -14.53 10.72
N THR A 70 -7.49 -15.38 10.42
CA THR A 70 -8.52 -15.80 11.40
C THR A 70 -7.93 -16.56 12.60
N ASP A 71 -6.77 -17.19 12.40
CA ASP A 71 -6.16 -18.11 13.38
C ASP A 71 -4.95 -17.52 14.13
N THR A 72 -4.49 -16.31 13.78
CA THR A 72 -3.26 -15.73 14.35
C THR A 72 -3.51 -14.66 15.39
N ASN A 73 -2.80 -14.76 16.53
CA ASN A 73 -2.67 -13.67 17.51
C ASN A 73 -2.07 -12.42 16.83
N ASP A 74 -2.40 -11.23 17.35
CA ASP A 74 -2.10 -9.89 16.82
C ASP A 74 -0.58 -9.59 16.71
N ASP A 75 0.08 -10.23 15.74
CA ASP A 75 1.49 -10.05 15.40
C ASP A 75 1.67 -9.05 14.23
N HIS A 76 2.86 -8.48 14.11
CA HIS A 76 3.26 -7.51 13.08
C HIS A 76 2.87 -7.96 11.66
N LEU A 77 3.10 -9.23 11.32
CA LEU A 77 2.76 -9.78 10.01
C LEU A 77 1.24 -9.77 9.75
N SER A 78 0.43 -10.13 10.74
CA SER A 78 -1.04 -10.13 10.62
C SER A 78 -1.58 -8.75 10.26
N ARG A 79 -0.96 -7.69 10.81
CA ARG A 79 -1.33 -6.31 10.53
C ARG A 79 -0.94 -5.88 9.12
N GLN A 80 0.24 -6.30 8.64
CA GLN A 80 0.65 -6.06 7.26
C GLN A 80 -0.33 -6.69 6.28
N VAL A 81 -0.74 -7.94 6.53
CA VAL A 81 -1.71 -8.64 5.68
C VAL A 81 -3.07 -7.92 5.71
N LYS A 82 -3.59 -7.56 6.88
CA LYS A 82 -4.86 -6.81 7.00
C LYS A 82 -4.82 -5.48 6.24
N GLU A 83 -3.71 -4.74 6.33
CA GLU A 83 -3.55 -3.47 5.61
C GLU A 83 -3.46 -3.68 4.09
N ALA A 84 -2.73 -4.69 3.63
CA ALA A 84 -2.60 -5.04 2.21
C ALA A 84 -3.94 -5.45 1.58
N LEU A 85 -4.69 -6.34 2.26
CA LEU A 85 -6.04 -6.76 1.82
C LEU A 85 -7.03 -5.58 1.77
N LYS A 86 -6.88 -4.61 2.65
CA LYS A 86 -7.71 -3.41 2.67
C LYS A 86 -7.36 -2.45 1.52
N ILE A 87 -6.08 -2.11 1.36
CA ILE A 87 -5.58 -1.28 0.26
C ILE A 87 -4.16 -1.76 -0.09
N PRO A 88 -3.95 -2.39 -1.26
CA PRO A 88 -2.64 -2.87 -1.66
C PRO A 88 -1.68 -1.69 -1.91
N ILE A 89 -0.38 -1.97 -1.92
CA ILE A 89 0.66 -0.95 -2.13
C ILE A 89 0.45 -0.23 -3.46
N SER A 90 0.04 -0.93 -4.52
CA SER A 90 -0.19 -0.32 -5.85
C SER A 90 -1.28 0.74 -5.87
N LYS A 91 -2.24 0.67 -4.93
CA LYS A 91 -3.39 1.60 -4.81
C LYS A 91 -3.21 2.60 -3.67
N THR A 92 -2.10 2.53 -2.94
CA THR A 92 -1.85 3.39 -1.79
C THR A 92 -1.10 4.65 -2.18
N LEU A 93 -1.61 5.81 -1.78
CA LEU A 93 -0.88 7.08 -1.92
C LEU A 93 0.45 7.03 -1.17
N THR A 94 1.55 7.38 -1.83
CA THR A 94 2.92 7.23 -1.31
C THR A 94 3.09 7.79 0.10
N ARG A 95 2.58 9.00 0.38
CA ARG A 95 2.69 9.62 1.71
C ARG A 95 1.84 8.91 2.78
N LEU A 96 0.64 8.45 2.41
CA LEU A 96 -0.20 7.67 3.33
C LEU A 96 0.44 6.31 3.63
N GLY A 97 0.96 5.64 2.60
CA GLY A 97 1.69 4.38 2.72
C GLY A 97 2.93 4.53 3.60
N ALA A 98 3.75 5.55 3.36
CA ALA A 98 4.92 5.85 4.18
C ALA A 98 4.56 6.04 5.66
N ARG A 99 3.50 6.79 5.98
CA ARG A 99 3.04 6.99 7.37
C ARG A 99 2.69 5.67 8.05
N LYS A 100 1.92 4.82 7.36
CA LYS A 100 1.51 3.50 7.89
C LYS A 100 2.73 2.60 8.07
N PHE A 101 3.61 2.55 7.08
CA PHE A 101 4.82 1.72 7.11
C PHE A 101 5.80 2.15 8.19
N ILE A 102 6.01 3.45 8.40
CA ILE A 102 6.85 3.96 9.53
C ILE A 102 6.31 3.44 10.87
N SER A 103 4.99 3.44 11.06
CA SER A 103 4.38 2.91 12.29
C SER A 103 4.62 1.42 12.45
N MET A 104 4.45 0.64 11.38
CA MET A 104 4.69 -0.82 11.41
C MET A 104 6.17 -1.14 11.62
N TYR A 105 7.06 -0.50 10.86
CA TYR A 105 8.51 -0.71 10.93
C TYR A 105 9.10 -0.34 12.29
N LYS A 106 8.49 0.60 13.02
CA LYS A 106 8.89 0.93 14.39
C LYS A 106 8.71 -0.24 15.37
N GLU A 107 7.72 -1.09 15.13
CA GLU A 107 7.39 -2.23 15.99
C GLU A 107 8.15 -3.51 15.60
N ASP A 108 8.77 -3.52 14.42
CA ASP A 108 9.58 -4.64 13.95
C ASP A 108 10.87 -4.75 14.78
N HIS A 109 11.14 -5.92 15.35
CA HIS A 109 12.32 -6.16 16.18
C HIS A 109 13.63 -6.14 15.38
N SER A 110 13.55 -6.29 14.05
CA SER A 110 14.68 -6.31 13.13
C SER A 110 14.94 -4.96 12.45
N HIS A 111 14.20 -3.91 12.82
CA HIS A 111 14.30 -2.62 12.14
C HIS A 111 15.67 -1.97 12.31
N ASN A 112 16.08 -1.23 11.27
CA ASN A 112 17.28 -0.42 11.31
C ASN A 112 16.94 0.95 11.89
N GLU A 113 17.50 1.27 13.06
CA GLU A 113 17.24 2.53 13.76
C GLU A 113 17.56 3.77 12.93
N LYS A 114 18.64 3.73 12.12
CA LYS A 114 19.04 4.86 11.28
C LYS A 114 18.02 5.09 10.17
N LEU A 115 17.54 4.02 9.54
CA LEU A 115 16.50 4.08 8.50
C LEU A 115 15.18 4.58 9.08
N LEU A 116 14.76 4.08 10.24
CA LEU A 116 13.55 4.54 10.91
C LEU A 116 13.63 6.03 11.24
N LYS A 117 14.74 6.48 11.84
CA LYS A 117 14.97 7.88 12.17
C LYS A 117 14.96 8.76 10.92
N PHE A 118 15.61 8.32 9.84
CA PHE A 118 15.59 9.02 8.57
C PHE A 118 14.17 9.19 8.02
N ALA A 119 13.39 8.10 7.96
CA ALA A 119 12.03 8.12 7.46
C ALA A 119 11.10 9.05 8.27
N MET A 120 11.23 9.05 9.60
CA MET A 120 10.47 9.95 10.47
C MET A 120 10.83 11.42 10.26
N LEU A 121 12.12 11.74 10.09
CA LEU A 121 12.58 13.10 9.84
C LEU A 121 12.09 13.62 8.48
N ASP A 122 12.23 12.83 7.41
CA ASP A 122 11.71 13.18 6.08
C ASP A 122 10.20 13.45 6.13
N PHE A 123 9.45 12.52 6.72
CA PHE A 123 7.99 12.63 6.81
C PHE A 123 7.56 13.92 7.51
N ASN A 124 8.17 14.22 8.66
CA ASN A 124 7.85 15.43 9.43
C ASN A 124 8.28 16.71 8.71
N MET A 125 9.41 16.69 8.00
CA MET A 125 9.87 17.85 7.21
C MET A 125 8.87 18.19 6.12
N VAL A 126 8.43 17.21 5.34
CA VAL A 126 7.46 17.46 4.26
C VAL A 126 6.06 17.75 4.80
N GLN A 127 5.65 17.14 5.91
CA GLN A 127 4.39 17.52 6.57
C GLN A 127 4.37 19.00 6.98
N ARG A 128 5.49 19.56 7.45
CA ARG A 128 5.59 20.99 7.76
C ARG A 128 5.46 21.87 6.51
N LEU A 129 6.03 21.44 5.38
CA LEU A 129 5.87 22.14 4.10
C LEU A 129 4.39 22.17 3.68
N HIS A 130 3.71 21.02 3.71
CA HIS A 130 2.28 20.95 3.39
C HIS A 130 1.42 21.81 4.33
N GLN A 131 1.75 21.88 5.63
CA GLN A 131 1.05 22.76 6.58
C GLN A 131 1.24 24.24 6.23
N ASN A 132 2.41 24.63 5.77
CA ASN A 132 2.66 26.00 5.32
C ASN A 132 1.87 26.31 4.04
N GLU A 133 1.92 25.42 3.05
CA GLU A 133 1.13 25.53 1.81
C GLU A 133 -0.37 25.64 2.11
N LEU A 134 -0.89 24.78 2.99
CA LEU A 134 -2.28 24.83 3.42
C LEU A 134 -2.62 26.13 4.14
N SER A 135 -1.69 26.71 4.92
CA SER A 135 -1.89 28.03 5.53
C SER A 135 -2.06 29.13 4.48
N HIS A 136 -1.24 29.10 3.43
CA HIS A 136 -1.37 30.04 2.31
C HIS A 136 -2.68 29.84 1.54
N LEU A 137 -3.02 28.60 1.19
CA LEU A 137 -4.27 28.27 0.49
C LEU A 137 -5.51 28.65 1.32
N THR A 138 -5.49 28.39 2.62
CA THR A 138 -6.60 28.76 3.52
C THR A 138 -6.76 30.27 3.61
N ARG A 139 -5.66 31.03 3.64
CA ARG A 139 -5.71 32.50 3.62
C ARG A 139 -6.32 33.00 2.32
N TRP A 140 -5.82 32.52 1.18
CA TRP A 140 -6.33 32.87 -0.14
C TRP A 140 -7.82 32.53 -0.29
N TRP A 141 -8.23 31.34 0.14
CA TRP A 141 -9.64 30.91 0.08
C TRP A 141 -10.57 31.81 0.89
N LYS A 142 -10.13 32.23 2.08
CA LYS A 142 -10.89 33.17 2.93
C LYS A 142 -11.02 34.56 2.28
N GLU A 143 -9.99 35.03 1.60
CA GLU A 143 -10.02 36.33 0.88
C GLU A 143 -11.03 36.33 -0.29
N LEU A 144 -11.22 35.18 -0.95
CA LEU A 144 -12.25 35.04 -2.00
C LEU A 144 -13.67 35.13 -1.44
N ASP A 145 -13.86 34.70 -0.19
CA ASP A 145 -15.11 34.80 0.56
C ASP A 145 -16.29 34.04 -0.11
N PHE A 146 -16.00 32.89 -0.73
CA PHE A 146 -17.02 32.09 -1.41
C PHE A 146 -18.08 31.52 -0.46
N ALA A 147 -17.74 31.29 0.81
CA ALA A 147 -18.71 30.84 1.80
C ALA A 147 -19.90 31.81 1.95
N ASN A 148 -19.63 33.11 1.85
CA ASN A 148 -20.66 34.15 1.92
C ASN A 148 -21.25 34.50 0.55
N LYS A 149 -20.46 34.41 -0.53
CA LYS A 149 -20.90 34.80 -1.88
C LYS A 149 -21.64 33.70 -2.64
N LEU A 150 -21.36 32.43 -2.33
CA LEU A 150 -21.85 31.25 -3.06
C LEU A 150 -22.39 30.19 -2.08
N HIS A 151 -23.60 30.41 -1.56
CA HIS A 151 -24.22 29.52 -0.55
C HIS A 151 -24.44 28.07 -1.01
N PHE A 152 -24.43 27.81 -2.32
CA PHE A 152 -24.54 26.48 -2.89
C PHE A 152 -23.20 25.75 -3.01
N ALA A 153 -22.07 26.47 -2.94
CA ALA A 153 -20.74 25.91 -3.13
C ALA A 153 -20.27 25.17 -1.86
N ARG A 154 -19.55 24.07 -2.04
CA ARG A 154 -18.98 23.28 -0.94
C ARG A 154 -17.61 23.83 -0.54
N ASP A 155 -17.32 23.84 0.75
CA ASP A 155 -15.99 24.14 1.28
C ASP A 155 -15.11 22.88 1.27
N ARG A 156 -14.03 22.89 0.47
CA ARG A 156 -13.19 21.72 0.15
C ARG A 156 -11.70 22.04 0.05
N VAL A 157 -11.22 23.07 0.74
CA VAL A 157 -9.82 23.55 0.64
C VAL A 157 -8.77 22.48 0.93
N VAL A 158 -9.11 21.49 1.77
CA VAL A 158 -8.18 20.43 2.16
C VAL A 158 -8.18 19.28 1.15
N GLU A 159 -9.32 19.00 0.53
CA GLU A 159 -9.49 17.92 -0.46
C GLU A 159 -9.10 18.33 -1.89
N CYS A 160 -9.08 19.63 -2.19
CA CYS A 160 -8.62 20.22 -3.45
C CYS A 160 -7.09 20.26 -3.56
#